data_AF-A0A7R8WYR0-F1
#
_entry.id   AF-A0A7R8WYR0-F1
#
_cell.length_a   1.000
_cell.length_b   1.000
_cell.length_c   1.000
_cell.angle_alpha   90.00
_cell.angle_beta   90.00
_cell.angle_gamma   90.00
#
_symmetry.space_group_name_H-M   'P 1'
#
loop_
_entity.id
_entity.type
_entity.pdbx_description
1 polymer ?
#
loop_
_entity_poly.entity_id
_entity_poly.type
_entity_poly.pdbx_seq_one_letter_code
_entity_poly.pdbx_strand_id
1 'polypeptide(L)'
;MNGTNGSSPLHGAYPPRPPSEFRVTRVVGQDAILVAWSPPEDRQGITGYQLYVNDALHSQVRKPERTKALLNNLRLWERKSVPANLKVEIRSLDPTGKVLH
;
A
#
# COMPACT_ATOMS: atom_id res chain seq x y z
N MET A 1 12.18 5.09 49.75
CA MET A 1 11.50 4.61 48.53
C MET A 1 12.13 5.34 47.34
N ASN A 2 13.25 4.84 46.81
CA ASN A 2 13.94 5.46 45.67
C ASN A 2 13.84 4.52 44.47
N GLY A 3 12.92 4.80 43.55
CA GLY A 3 12.76 4.07 42.29
C GLY A 3 13.78 4.53 41.27
N THR A 4 14.88 3.80 41.13
CA THR A 4 15.90 3.97 40.10
C THR A 4 15.59 3.12 38.87
N ASN A 5 15.88 3.68 37.67
CA ASN A 5 15.99 3.03 36.35
C ASN A 5 14.68 2.48 35.74
N GLY A 6 14.32 2.70 34.49
CA GLY A 6 15.08 3.09 33.31
C GLY A 6 14.57 2.24 32.14
N SER A 7 14.01 2.91 31.12
CA SER A 7 13.69 2.38 29.76
C SER A 7 12.74 1.18 29.65
N SER A 8 11.53 1.44 29.18
CA SER A 8 10.57 0.47 28.62
C SER A 8 11.20 -0.26 27.41
N PRO A 9 11.44 -1.58 27.43
CA PRO A 9 12.02 -2.25 26.28
C PRO A 9 11.08 -3.33 25.77
N LEU A 10 9.84 -2.99 25.40
CA LEU A 10 8.97 -3.90 24.64
C LEU A 10 8.16 -3.19 23.55
N HIS A 11 8.65 -2.05 23.04
CA HIS A 11 8.29 -1.65 21.66
C HIS A 11 9.03 -2.60 20.72
N GLY A 12 8.66 -3.88 20.76
CA GLY A 12 8.89 -4.76 19.64
C GLY A 12 8.17 -4.11 18.49
N ALA A 13 8.93 -3.49 17.59
CA ALA A 13 8.44 -3.05 16.30
C ALA A 13 7.96 -4.31 15.59
N TYR A 14 6.69 -4.67 15.81
CA TYR A 14 6.05 -5.71 15.03
C TYR A 14 6.20 -5.30 13.58
N PRO A 15 6.65 -6.22 12.70
CA PRO A 15 6.78 -5.89 11.30
C PRO A 15 5.44 -5.32 10.82
N PRO A 16 5.44 -4.14 10.19
CA PRO A 16 4.22 -3.48 9.75
C PRO A 16 3.46 -4.43 8.83
N ARG A 17 2.21 -4.72 9.19
CA ARG A 17 1.43 -5.70 8.44
C ARG A 17 1.16 -5.15 7.03
N PRO A 18 1.15 -6.01 6.00
CA PRO A 18 0.74 -5.58 4.67
C PRO A 18 -0.73 -5.11 4.69
N PRO A 19 -1.13 -4.19 3.79
CA PRO A 19 -2.52 -3.83 3.62
C PRO A 19 -3.37 -5.04 3.24
N SER A 20 -4.57 -5.13 3.79
CA SER A 20 -5.54 -6.18 3.49
C SER A 20 -6.59 -5.69 2.49
N GLU A 21 -7.45 -6.60 2.02
CA GLU A 21 -8.64 -6.25 1.22
C GLU A 21 -8.33 -5.48 -0.08
N PHE A 22 -7.12 -5.65 -0.63
CA PHE A 22 -6.71 -4.99 -1.86
C PHE A 22 -7.56 -5.49 -3.04
N ARG A 23 -8.29 -4.57 -3.67
CA ARG A 23 -9.20 -4.89 -4.78
C ARG A 23 -9.31 -3.76 -5.79
N VAL A 24 -9.56 -4.14 -7.04
CA VAL A 24 -10.01 -3.19 -8.06
C VAL A 24 -11.49 -2.90 -7.84
N THR A 25 -11.83 -1.64 -7.64
CA THR A 25 -13.21 -1.20 -7.40
C THR A 25 -13.98 -0.97 -8.69
N ARG A 26 -13.36 -0.30 -9.68
CA ARG A 26 -13.94 -0.06 -11.00
C ARG A 26 -12.89 0.37 -12.01
N VAL A 27 -13.20 0.20 -13.29
CA VAL A 27 -12.48 0.83 -14.40
C VAL A 27 -12.95 2.28 -14.53
N VAL A 28 -12.01 3.19 -14.77
CA VAL A 28 -12.24 4.62 -14.99
C VAL A 28 -11.72 4.97 -16.37
N GLY A 29 -12.60 5.36 -17.29
CA GLY A 29 -12.20 5.70 -18.65
C GLY A 29 -11.72 4.48 -19.45
N GLN A 30 -10.73 4.69 -20.31
CA GLN A 30 -10.20 3.66 -21.23
C GLN A 30 -8.86 3.07 -20.79
N ASP A 31 -8.22 3.64 -19.79
CA ASP A 31 -6.84 3.32 -19.39
C ASP A 31 -6.60 3.48 -17.88
N ALA A 32 -7.63 3.68 -17.06
CA ALA A 32 -7.46 3.79 -15.62
C ALA A 32 -8.34 2.81 -14.84
N ILE A 33 -7.89 2.43 -13.64
CA ILE A 33 -8.70 1.70 -12.66
C ILE A 33 -8.59 2.37 -11.30
N LEU A 34 -9.69 2.32 -10.55
CA LEU A 34 -9.71 2.72 -9.16
C LEU A 34 -9.52 1.48 -8.30
N VAL A 35 -8.47 1.47 -7.47
CA VAL A 35 -8.22 0.41 -6.50
C VAL A 35 -8.51 0.91 -5.10
N ALA A 36 -8.88 -0.01 -4.21
CA ALA A 36 -9.08 0.24 -2.80
C ALA A 36 -8.42 -0.85 -1.95
N TRP A 37 -7.98 -0.48 -0.75
CA TRP A 37 -7.37 -1.39 0.22
C TRP A 37 -7.70 -0.95 1.65
N SER A 38 -7.55 -1.89 2.58
CA SER A 38 -7.65 -1.64 4.00
C SER A 38 -6.23 -1.53 4.59
N PRO A 39 -5.80 -0.34 5.02
CA PRO A 39 -4.52 -0.19 5.71
C PRO A 39 -4.55 -0.92 7.06
N PRO A 40 -3.40 -1.41 7.54
CA PRO A 40 -3.32 -2.13 8.82
C PRO A 40 -3.67 -1.21 9.99
N GLU A 41 -4.06 -1.80 11.13
CA GLU A 41 -4.25 -1.06 12.39
C GLU A 41 -2.89 -0.56 12.92
N ASP A 42 -1.87 -1.40 12.83
CA ASP A 42 -0.50 -1.08 13.22
C ASP A 42 0.25 -0.36 12.08
N ARG A 43 0.04 0.95 11.96
CA ARG A 43 0.75 1.80 10.97
C ARG A 43 2.02 2.44 11.51
N GLN A 44 2.47 2.03 12.69
CA GLN A 44 3.69 2.55 13.29
C GLN A 44 4.87 2.21 12.36
N GLY A 45 5.49 3.25 11.81
CA GLY A 45 6.56 3.07 10.81
C GLY A 45 6.08 2.93 9.36
N ILE A 46 4.80 3.15 9.03
CA ILE A 46 4.33 3.28 7.65
C ILE A 46 4.16 4.76 7.31
N THR A 47 4.87 5.25 6.30
CA THR A 47 4.72 6.63 5.79
C THR A 47 3.96 6.68 4.47
N GLY A 48 3.71 5.53 3.84
CA GLY A 48 3.00 5.47 2.59
C GLY A 48 2.85 4.05 2.04
N TYR A 49 2.40 3.99 0.79
CA TYR A 49 2.21 2.75 0.05
C TYR A 49 2.73 2.90 -1.37
N GLN A 50 3.28 1.82 -1.94
CA GLN A 50 3.59 1.71 -3.36
C GLN A 50 2.65 0.71 -4.00
N LEU A 51 2.07 1.12 -5.12
CA LEU A 51 1.22 0.30 -5.95
C LEU A 51 2.03 -0.17 -7.14
N TYR A 52 2.10 -1.49 -7.28
CA TYR A 52 2.79 -2.18 -8.34
C TYR A 52 1.75 -2.77 -9.29
N VAL A 53 2.02 -2.66 -10.58
CA VAL A 53 1.22 -3.27 -11.64
C VAL A 53 2.15 -4.15 -12.46
N ASN A 54 1.85 -5.44 -12.56
CA ASN A 54 2.71 -6.46 -13.17
C ASN A 54 4.15 -6.40 -12.62
N ASP A 55 4.28 -6.31 -11.29
CA ASP A 55 5.55 -6.20 -10.57
C ASP A 55 6.38 -4.93 -10.86
N ALA A 56 5.84 -3.96 -11.61
CA ALA A 56 6.46 -2.65 -11.84
C ALA A 56 5.82 -1.56 -10.98
N LEU A 57 6.62 -0.68 -10.37
CA LEU A 57 6.12 0.45 -9.58
C LEU A 57 5.31 1.38 -10.49
N HIS A 58 4.04 1.56 -10.16
CA HIS A 58 3.11 2.37 -10.95
C HIS A 58 2.75 3.68 -10.25
N SER A 59 2.47 3.61 -8.95
CA SER A 59 2.07 4.78 -8.18
C SER A 59 2.59 4.69 -6.74
N GLN A 60 2.83 5.85 -6.13
CA GLN A 60 3.24 5.95 -4.74
C GLN A 60 2.31 6.89 -4.00
N VAL A 61 1.77 6.40 -2.91
CA VAL A 61 0.85 7.10 -2.02
C VAL A 61 1.63 7.47 -0.77
N ARG A 62 1.98 8.76 -0.63
CA ARG A 62 2.75 9.28 0.53
C ARG A 62 1.90 9.56 1.77
N LYS A 63 0.65 9.11 1.79
CA LYS A 63 -0.33 9.39 2.84
C LYS A 63 -0.86 8.06 3.36
N PRO A 64 -0.47 7.60 4.56
CA PRO A 64 -0.91 6.31 5.11
C PRO A 64 -2.41 6.26 5.42
N GLU A 65 -3.12 7.40 5.41
CA GLU A 65 -4.57 7.50 5.51
C GLU A 65 -5.32 7.23 4.20
N ARG A 66 -4.62 7.25 3.06
CA ARG A 66 -5.24 6.91 1.77
C ARG A 66 -5.50 5.42 1.71
N THR A 67 -6.72 5.09 1.31
CA THR A 67 -7.22 3.73 1.11
C THR A 67 -7.65 3.47 -0.33
N LYS A 68 -7.45 4.47 -1.20
CA LYS A 68 -7.85 4.45 -2.61
C LYS A 68 -6.80 5.14 -3.46
N ALA A 69 -6.54 4.59 -4.63
CA ALA A 69 -5.66 5.17 -5.64
C ALA A 69 -6.21 4.91 -7.04
N LEU A 70 -5.99 5.88 -7.92
CA LEU A 70 -6.25 5.71 -9.34
C LEU A 70 -4.95 5.26 -10.01
N LEU A 71 -5.00 4.15 -10.73
CA LEU A 71 -3.90 3.65 -11.56
C LEU A 71 -4.26 3.89 -13.02
N ASN A 72 -3.61 4.87 -13.65
CA ASN A 72 -3.81 5.37 -15.01
C ASN A 72 -2.69 4.90 -15.96
N ASN A 73 -2.81 5.03 -17.29
CA ASN A 73 -1.88 4.43 -18.26
C ASN A 73 -1.87 2.89 -18.26
N LEU A 74 -2.98 2.27 -17.90
CA LEU A 74 -3.19 0.84 -18.05
C LEU A 74 -3.66 0.58 -19.48
N ARG A 75 -3.11 -0.44 -20.14
CA ARG A 75 -3.47 -0.82 -21.52
C ARG A 75 -4.84 -1.53 -21.58
N LEU A 76 -5.91 -0.85 -21.16
CA LEU A 76 -7.26 -1.40 -21.12
C LEU A 76 -8.03 -1.18 -22.43
N TRP A 77 -7.55 -0.32 -23.33
CA TRP A 77 -8.21 0.05 -24.59
C TRP A 77 -8.47 -1.14 -25.54
N GLU A 78 -7.71 -2.23 -25.43
CA GLU A 78 -7.95 -3.46 -26.21
C GLU A 78 -9.07 -4.34 -25.65
N ARG A 79 -9.30 -4.33 -24.32
CA ARG A 79 -10.23 -5.25 -23.66
C ARG A 79 -11.41 -4.58 -22.95
N LYS A 80 -11.38 -3.25 -22.82
CA LYS A 80 -12.27 -2.43 -21.97
C LYS A 80 -12.42 -2.95 -20.53
N SER A 81 -11.48 -3.77 -20.07
CA SER A 81 -11.55 -4.53 -18.83
C SER A 81 -10.16 -4.80 -18.29
N VAL A 82 -10.07 -5.09 -16.99
CA VAL A 82 -8.83 -5.48 -16.31
C VAL A 82 -8.34 -6.80 -16.90
N PRO A 83 -7.10 -6.88 -17.43
CA PRO A 83 -6.55 -8.13 -17.90
C PRO A 83 -6.56 -9.18 -16.77
N ALA A 84 -6.94 -10.43 -17.08
CA ALA A 84 -6.91 -11.51 -16.09
C ALA A 84 -5.50 -11.77 -15.53
N ASN A 85 -4.46 -11.40 -16.28
CA ASN A 85 -3.06 -11.45 -15.88
C ASN A 85 -2.55 -10.13 -15.26
N LEU A 86 -3.41 -9.13 -15.03
CA LEU A 86 -3.01 -7.89 -14.38
C LEU A 86 -2.80 -8.17 -12.89
N LYS A 87 -1.55 -8.28 -12.48
CA LYS A 87 -1.19 -8.41 -11.08
C LYS A 87 -1.06 -7.00 -10.49
N VAL A 88 -1.96 -6.61 -9.61
CA VAL A 88 -1.82 -5.35 -8.88
C VAL A 88 -1.52 -5.66 -7.42
N GLU A 89 -0.42 -5.12 -6.92
CA GLU A 89 0.11 -5.41 -5.59
C GLU A 89 0.34 -4.09 -4.86
N ILE A 90 0.03 -4.05 -3.57
CA ILE A 90 0.30 -2.90 -2.72
C ILE A 90 1.35 -3.28 -1.68
N ARG A 91 2.32 -2.40 -1.48
CA ARG A 91 3.37 -2.60 -0.47
C ARG A 91 3.50 -1.37 0.41
N SER A 92 3.72 -1.58 1.70
CA SER A 92 3.91 -0.50 2.67
C SER A 92 5.29 0.13 2.56
N LEU A 93 5.41 1.43 2.80
CA LEU A 93 6.68 2.16 2.83
C LEU A 93 7.05 2.58 4.24
N ASP A 94 8.33 2.45 4.59
CA ASP A 94 8.89 2.97 5.84
C ASP A 94 9.24 4.47 5.72
N PRO A 95 9.64 5.14 6.82
CA PRO A 95 10.05 6.56 6.78
C PRO A 95 11.24 6.85 5.86
N THR A 96 12.07 5.87 5.56
CA THR A 96 13.17 6.01 4.60
C THR A 96 12.73 5.83 3.14
N GLY A 97 11.48 5.45 2.90
CA GLY A 97 10.92 5.22 1.57
C GLY A 97 11.23 3.84 0.98
N LYS A 98 11.74 2.92 1.80
CA LYS A 98 11.94 1.51 1.49
C LYS A 98 10.64 0.75 1.66
N VAL A 99 10.41 -0.20 0.77
CA VAL A 99 9.31 -1.14 0.85
C VAL A 99 9.51 -2.10 2.03
N LEU A 100 8.48 -2.19 2.87
CA LEU A 100 8.36 -3.17 3.94
C LEU A 100 7.85 -4.48 3.32
N HIS A 101 8.66 -5.54 3.46
CA HIS A 101 8.42 -6.87 2.88
C HIS A 101 7.48 -7.71 3.75
#